data_AF-I3ZZY7-F1
#
_entry.id   AF-I3ZZY7-F1
#
_cell.length_a   1.000
_cell.length_b   1.000
_cell.length_c   1.000
_cell.angle_alpha   90.00
_cell.angle_beta   90.00
_cell.angle_gamma   90.00
#
_symmetry.space_group_name_H-M   'P 1'
#
loop_
_entity.id
_entity.type
_entity.pdbx_description
1 polymer ?
#
loop_
_entity_poly.entity_id
_entity_poly.type
_entity_poly.pdbx_seq_one_letter_code
_entity_poly.pdbx_strand_id
1 'polypeptide(L)'
;MSEIKMDTSYDNAFKNIEGLRWLPFVGEKYNVSKPKVLLVGESHYLDESENNNHEKVIYTRMIANELGAGNRNYKTKSPIFNNVNNMLKATNPQKLWDKIAFYNFVQRPMSSLDIRPSNSDFDEAWVVFFRLVQVLKPDYCLFLGNSAAERLDKMTQKCNVERKLAWDEVNLINGAKFKKAELKLGNLQTKLFCIKHPSSHFSPELWREKLQKESPELMKFLLG
;
A
#
# COMPACT_ATOMS: atom_id res chain seq x y z
N MET A 1 4.51 15.46 -19.67
CA MET A 1 4.58 14.49 -18.55
C MET A 1 5.64 13.47 -18.90
N SER A 2 6.63 13.22 -18.04
CA SER A 2 7.58 12.12 -18.26
C SER A 2 6.81 10.80 -18.30
N GLU A 3 7.13 9.94 -19.27
CA GLU A 3 6.53 8.63 -19.44
C GLU A 3 6.61 7.82 -18.14
N ILE A 4 5.47 7.30 -17.67
CA ILE A 4 5.39 6.49 -16.45
C ILE A 4 6.03 5.14 -16.76
N LYS A 5 7.23 4.89 -16.25
CA LYS A 5 7.85 3.56 -16.33
C LYS A 5 7.18 2.62 -15.34
N MET A 6 6.32 1.73 -15.83
CA MET A 6 5.59 0.75 -15.03
C MET A 6 5.34 -0.53 -15.84
N ASP A 7 5.17 -1.63 -15.13
CA ASP A 7 4.80 -2.93 -15.71
C ASP A 7 3.27 -3.02 -15.88
N THR A 8 2.80 -3.03 -17.12
CA THR A 8 1.37 -3.13 -17.48
C THR A 8 0.94 -4.57 -17.80
N SER A 9 1.82 -5.57 -17.65
CA SER A 9 1.49 -6.97 -17.92
C SER A 9 0.37 -7.53 -17.04
N TYR A 10 0.11 -6.89 -15.89
CA TYR A 10 -0.97 -7.24 -14.95
C TYR A 10 -2.34 -6.63 -15.33
N ASP A 11 -2.40 -5.70 -16.29
CA ASP A 11 -3.60 -4.87 -16.53
C ASP A 11 -4.84 -5.70 -16.89
N ASN A 12 -4.67 -6.74 -17.71
CA ASN A 12 -5.78 -7.63 -18.07
C ASN A 12 -6.29 -8.41 -16.85
N ALA A 13 -5.40 -8.85 -15.96
CA ALA A 13 -5.80 -9.52 -14.73
C ALA A 13 -6.50 -8.56 -13.77
N PHE A 14 -6.03 -7.30 -13.65
CA PHE A 14 -6.66 -6.29 -12.81
C PHE A 14 -8.06 -5.91 -13.28
N LYS A 15 -8.27 -5.77 -14.59
CA LYS A 15 -9.60 -5.47 -15.16
C LYS A 15 -10.64 -6.55 -14.84
N ASN A 16 -10.20 -7.77 -14.54
CA ASN A 16 -11.06 -8.89 -14.15
C ASN A 16 -11.32 -8.94 -12.63
N ILE A 17 -10.72 -8.06 -11.83
CA ILE A 17 -11.00 -7.96 -10.40
C ILE A 17 -12.23 -7.06 -10.22
N GLU A 18 -13.39 -7.69 -10.03
CA GLU A 18 -14.60 -6.98 -9.66
C GLU A 18 -14.39 -6.19 -8.35
N GLY A 19 -14.83 -4.92 -8.36
CA GLY A 19 -14.67 -3.95 -7.28
C GLY A 19 -13.40 -3.11 -7.36
N LEU A 20 -12.41 -3.47 -8.19
CA LEU A 20 -11.19 -2.69 -8.36
C LEU A 20 -11.44 -1.48 -9.28
N ARG A 21 -11.60 -0.29 -8.68
CA ARG A 21 -11.87 0.96 -9.42
C ARG A 21 -10.62 1.53 -10.06
N TRP A 22 -9.49 1.49 -9.37
CA TRP A 22 -8.24 2.07 -9.84
C TRP A 22 -7.12 1.04 -9.93
N LEU A 23 -6.48 0.98 -11.09
CA LEU A 23 -5.40 0.03 -11.33
C LEU A 23 -4.21 0.35 -10.41
N PRO A 24 -3.62 -0.68 -9.77
CA PRO A 24 -2.39 -0.54 -9.02
C PRO A 24 -1.25 0.00 -9.89
N PHE A 25 -0.36 0.76 -9.26
CA PHE A 25 0.97 1.03 -9.81
C PHE A 25 1.84 -0.21 -9.60
N VAL A 26 2.56 -0.63 -10.64
CA VAL A 26 3.50 -1.76 -10.58
C VAL A 26 4.81 -1.31 -11.21
N GLY A 27 5.89 -1.29 -10.43
CA GLY A 27 7.20 -0.90 -10.94
C GLY A 27 7.70 -1.86 -12.03
N GLU A 28 8.48 -1.35 -12.98
CA GLU A 28 8.98 -2.12 -14.15
C GLU A 28 9.79 -3.39 -13.77
N LYS A 29 10.40 -3.39 -12.58
CA LYS A 29 11.22 -4.48 -12.04
C LYS A 29 10.49 -5.30 -10.96
N TYR A 30 9.21 -5.02 -10.68
CA TYR A 30 8.45 -5.72 -9.64
C TYR A 30 8.44 -7.24 -9.85
N ASN A 31 8.21 -7.69 -11.09
CA ASN A 31 8.08 -9.13 -11.35
C ASN A 31 9.36 -9.93 -11.08
N VAL A 32 10.53 -9.32 -11.31
CA VAL A 32 11.85 -9.93 -11.10
C VAL A 32 12.44 -9.63 -9.72
N SER A 33 11.76 -8.79 -8.92
CA SER A 33 12.20 -8.44 -7.57
C SER A 33 11.91 -9.56 -6.58
N LYS A 34 12.85 -9.76 -5.64
CA LYS A 34 12.69 -10.67 -4.50
C LYS A 34 13.20 -10.01 -3.23
N PRO A 35 12.38 -9.93 -2.16
CA PRO A 35 10.95 -10.24 -2.15
C PRO A 35 10.12 -9.27 -3.02
N LYS A 36 8.89 -9.68 -3.38
CA LYS A 36 7.87 -8.82 -3.98
C LYS A 36 7.15 -8.03 -2.88
N VAL A 37 7.15 -6.70 -2.98
CA VAL A 37 6.56 -5.82 -1.95
C VAL A 37 5.43 -4.98 -2.53
N LEU A 38 4.28 -5.01 -1.85
CA LEU A 38 3.12 -4.18 -2.14
C LEU A 38 2.95 -3.13 -1.03
N LEU A 39 3.02 -1.86 -1.38
CA LEU A 39 2.61 -0.75 -0.51
C LEU A 39 1.10 -0.54 -0.62
N VAL A 40 0.44 -0.32 0.52
CA VAL A 40 -1.02 -0.18 0.59
C VAL A 40 -1.38 1.15 1.26
N GLY A 41 -1.79 2.14 0.48
CA GLY A 41 -2.41 3.34 1.02
C GLY A 41 -3.87 3.11 1.42
N GLU A 42 -4.46 3.99 2.21
CA GLU A 42 -5.81 3.78 2.74
C GLU A 42 -6.90 4.09 1.71
N SER A 43 -6.92 5.32 1.18
CA SER A 43 -8.01 5.84 0.35
C SER A 43 -7.54 7.04 -0.49
N HIS A 44 -8.32 7.39 -1.51
CA HIS A 44 -8.18 8.64 -2.24
C HIS A 44 -9.13 9.69 -1.67
N TYR A 45 -8.62 10.90 -1.46
CA TYR A 45 -9.39 12.05 -1.01
C TYR A 45 -9.50 13.02 -2.18
N LEU A 46 -10.72 13.39 -2.55
CA LEU A 46 -10.97 14.34 -3.62
C LEU A 46 -10.76 15.75 -3.10
N ASP A 47 -10.10 16.56 -3.92
CA ASP A 47 -10.06 18.00 -3.79
C ASP A 47 -11.08 18.57 -4.78
N GLU A 48 -12.01 19.40 -4.31
CA GLU A 48 -13.02 20.03 -5.17
C GLU A 48 -12.40 20.94 -6.24
N SER A 49 -11.15 21.36 -6.05
CA SER A 49 -10.37 22.12 -7.03
C SER A 49 -9.63 21.25 -8.06
N GLU A 50 -9.55 19.92 -7.85
CA GLU A 50 -8.97 19.00 -8.82
C GLU A 50 -9.97 18.63 -9.92
N ASN A 51 -9.47 18.53 -11.16
CA ASN A 51 -10.23 17.97 -12.28
C ASN A 51 -10.74 16.56 -11.95
N ASN A 52 -11.75 16.07 -12.68
CA ASN A 52 -12.34 14.71 -12.58
C ASN A 52 -11.38 13.54 -12.88
N ASN A 53 -10.06 13.71 -12.71
CA ASN A 53 -9.03 12.68 -12.87
C ASN A 53 -9.31 11.42 -12.04
N HIS A 54 -10.00 11.52 -10.92
CA HIS A 54 -10.41 10.39 -10.08
C HIS A 54 -11.41 9.44 -10.77
N GLU A 55 -12.03 9.84 -11.87
CA GLU A 55 -12.84 8.97 -12.73
C GLU A 55 -11.98 8.06 -13.61
N LYS A 56 -10.72 8.42 -13.85
CA LYS A 56 -9.81 7.62 -14.67
C LYS A 56 -9.38 6.38 -13.90
N VAL A 57 -9.47 5.20 -14.53
CA VAL A 57 -9.00 3.93 -13.96
C VAL A 57 -7.50 3.96 -13.57
N ILE A 58 -6.72 4.89 -14.14
CA ILE A 58 -5.29 5.06 -13.87
C ILE A 58 -4.98 6.06 -12.74
N TYR A 59 -5.98 6.58 -12.01
CA TYR A 59 -5.78 7.64 -11.01
C TYR A 59 -4.72 7.29 -9.95
N THR A 60 -4.79 6.08 -9.37
CA THR A 60 -3.76 5.58 -8.45
C THR A 60 -2.35 5.59 -9.06
N ARG A 61 -2.21 5.26 -10.35
CA ARG A 61 -0.92 5.30 -11.05
C ARG A 61 -0.41 6.72 -11.25
N MET A 62 -1.31 7.66 -11.57
CA MET A 62 -0.97 9.08 -11.70
C MET A 62 -0.40 9.61 -10.38
N ILE A 63 -1.12 9.39 -9.28
CA ILE A 63 -0.72 9.82 -7.93
C ILE A 63 0.59 9.15 -7.50
N ALA A 64 0.74 7.84 -7.68
CA ALA A 64 1.96 7.11 -7.34
C ALA A 64 3.16 7.60 -8.15
N ASN A 65 2.98 7.88 -9.44
CA ASN A 65 4.03 8.40 -10.29
C ASN A 65 4.42 9.84 -9.93
N GLU A 66 3.45 10.71 -9.66
CA GLU A 66 3.70 12.12 -9.38
C GLU A 66 4.30 12.33 -7.98
N LEU A 67 3.67 11.76 -6.96
CA LEU A 67 4.01 12.01 -5.55
C LEU A 67 5.00 10.99 -4.98
N GLY A 68 5.05 9.77 -5.55
CA GLY A 68 5.96 8.70 -5.18
C GLY A 68 7.21 8.66 -6.05
N ALA A 69 7.14 7.94 -7.17
CA ALA A 69 8.29 7.62 -8.03
C ALA A 69 8.98 8.87 -8.64
N GLY A 70 8.18 9.86 -9.06
CA GLY A 70 8.61 11.09 -9.71
C GLY A 70 8.98 12.23 -8.76
N ASN A 71 8.76 12.06 -7.46
CA ASN A 71 9.01 13.09 -6.44
C ASN A 71 10.49 13.20 -6.08
N ARG A 72 11.31 13.46 -7.11
CA ARG A 72 12.75 13.66 -7.00
C ARG A 72 13.01 14.95 -6.20
N ASN A 73 13.69 14.82 -5.07
CA ASN A 73 14.00 15.90 -4.11
C ASN A 73 12.84 16.39 -3.23
N TYR A 74 11.80 15.59 -2.99
CA TYR A 74 10.73 15.93 -2.04
C TYR A 74 10.03 17.27 -2.33
N LYS A 75 9.98 17.67 -3.60
CA LYS A 75 9.45 18.97 -4.03
C LYS A 75 7.93 19.05 -3.92
N THR A 76 7.25 17.91 -3.92
CA THR A 76 5.79 17.85 -3.75
C THR A 76 5.40 17.89 -2.28
N LYS A 77 4.33 18.62 -1.94
CA LYS A 77 3.80 18.72 -0.58
C LYS A 77 2.89 17.53 -0.24
N SER A 78 3.37 16.30 -0.41
CA SER A 78 2.64 15.11 0.04
C SER A 78 3.31 14.49 1.26
N PRO A 79 2.79 14.75 2.49
CA PRO A 79 3.37 14.18 3.71
C PRO A 79 3.48 12.65 3.66
N ILE A 80 2.48 11.96 3.10
CA ILE A 80 2.46 10.50 3.03
C ILE A 80 3.65 9.97 2.21
N PHE A 81 3.77 10.38 0.95
CA PHE A 81 4.82 9.87 0.07
C PHE A 81 6.21 10.35 0.48
N ASN A 82 6.34 11.58 1.00
CA ASN A 82 7.59 12.08 1.55
C ASN A 82 8.03 11.24 2.76
N ASN A 83 7.12 10.96 3.70
CA ASN A 83 7.44 10.17 4.88
C ASN A 83 7.74 8.70 4.54
N VAL A 84 7.05 8.12 3.55
CA VAL A 84 7.36 6.77 3.05
C VAL A 84 8.75 6.73 2.42
N ASN A 85 9.07 7.66 1.51
CA ASN A 85 10.38 7.71 0.88
C ASN A 85 11.51 7.96 1.91
N ASN A 86 11.27 8.82 2.91
CA ASN A 86 12.20 9.06 4.02
C ASN A 86 12.38 7.82 4.90
N MET A 87 11.29 7.13 5.25
CA MET A 87 11.33 5.91 6.06
C MET A 87 12.17 4.84 5.36
N LEU A 88 12.00 4.72 4.05
CA LEU A 88 12.71 3.76 3.19
C LEU A 88 14.06 4.30 2.68
N LYS A 89 14.56 5.42 3.23
CA LYS A 89 15.81 6.09 2.85
C LYS A 89 16.04 6.12 1.33
N ALA A 90 14.97 6.38 0.58
CA ALA A 90 15.03 6.36 -0.88
C ALA A 90 15.83 7.58 -1.36
N THR A 91 17.15 7.43 -1.48
CA THR A 91 18.05 8.43 -2.09
C THR A 91 17.70 8.67 -3.55
N ASN A 92 17.11 7.65 -4.19
CA ASN A 92 16.47 7.74 -5.49
C ASN A 92 15.09 7.05 -5.44
N PRO A 93 14.00 7.82 -5.20
CA PRO A 93 12.65 7.28 -5.15
C PRO A 93 12.32 6.43 -6.36
N GLN A 94 12.67 6.84 -7.58
CA GLN A 94 12.38 6.06 -8.77
C GLN A 94 12.95 4.64 -8.71
N LYS A 95 14.19 4.45 -8.26
CA LYS A 95 14.80 3.11 -8.15
C LYS A 95 14.08 2.20 -7.15
N LEU A 96 13.53 2.77 -6.07
CA LEU A 96 12.70 2.03 -5.13
C LEU A 96 11.37 1.66 -5.79
N TRP A 97 10.69 2.65 -6.37
CA TRP A 97 9.38 2.50 -6.99
C TRP A 97 9.38 1.55 -8.20
N ASP A 98 10.49 1.44 -8.93
CA ASP A 98 10.69 0.42 -9.98
C ASP A 98 10.53 -1.02 -9.49
N LYS A 99 10.77 -1.29 -8.19
CA LYS A 99 10.82 -2.66 -7.64
C LYS A 99 9.57 -3.05 -6.84
N ILE A 100 8.68 -2.11 -6.56
CA ILE A 100 7.51 -2.30 -5.70
C ILE A 100 6.21 -2.11 -6.48
N ALA A 101 5.11 -2.55 -5.89
CA ALA A 101 3.77 -2.18 -6.32
C ALA A 101 3.12 -1.25 -5.28
N PHE A 102 2.16 -0.43 -5.70
CA PHE A 102 1.37 0.44 -4.83
C PHE A 102 -0.10 0.41 -5.24
N TYR A 103 -0.98 0.32 -4.25
CA TYR A 103 -2.41 0.52 -4.46
C TYR A 103 -3.04 1.22 -3.24
N ASN A 104 -4.18 1.89 -3.45
CA ASN A 104 -5.01 2.36 -2.35
C ASN A 104 -6.09 1.32 -2.06
N PHE A 105 -6.30 1.02 -0.77
CA PHE A 105 -7.15 -0.07 -0.31
C PHE A 105 -8.62 0.15 -0.65
N VAL A 106 -9.16 1.27 -0.17
CA VAL A 106 -10.54 1.66 -0.37
C VAL A 106 -10.73 2.17 -1.81
N GLN A 107 -11.70 1.59 -2.51
CA GLN A 107 -12.00 1.90 -3.92
C GLN A 107 -13.09 2.98 -4.08
N ARG A 108 -13.77 3.36 -2.99
CA ARG A 108 -14.63 4.53 -2.95
C ARG A 108 -13.79 5.80 -2.70
N PRO A 109 -13.92 6.87 -3.50
CA PRO A 109 -13.27 8.14 -3.19
C PRO A 109 -13.94 8.79 -1.97
N MET A 110 -13.13 9.39 -1.10
CA MET A 110 -13.63 10.26 -0.03
C MET A 110 -13.85 11.66 -0.61
N SER A 111 -15.02 12.25 -0.42
CA SER A 111 -15.33 13.56 -1.02
C SER A 111 -14.63 14.73 -0.35
N SER A 112 -14.07 14.55 0.85
CA SER A 112 -13.22 15.54 1.52
C SER A 112 -12.31 14.88 2.57
N LEU A 113 -11.32 15.61 3.08
CA LEU A 113 -10.38 15.17 4.13
C LEU A 113 -11.06 14.78 5.46
N ASP A 114 -12.27 15.28 5.70
CA ASP A 114 -13.05 15.01 6.91
C ASP A 114 -13.85 13.71 6.82
N ILE A 115 -14.10 13.21 5.61
CA ILE A 115 -14.83 11.97 5.41
C ILE A 115 -13.86 10.80 5.44
N ARG A 116 -14.06 9.91 6.41
CA ARG A 116 -13.29 8.68 6.54
C ARG A 116 -13.99 7.50 5.87
N PRO A 117 -13.22 6.48 5.44
CA PRO A 117 -13.80 5.21 5.03
C PRO A 117 -14.63 4.59 6.17
N SER A 118 -15.78 4.03 5.82
CA SER A 118 -16.66 3.29 6.71
C SER A 118 -16.19 1.84 6.87
N ASN A 119 -16.81 1.13 7.81
CA ASN A 119 -16.58 -0.31 7.94
C ASN A 119 -17.01 -1.09 6.69
N SER A 120 -18.03 -0.63 5.94
CA SER A 120 -18.41 -1.28 4.67
C SER A 120 -17.33 -1.10 3.62
N ASP A 121 -16.75 0.10 3.54
CA ASP A 121 -15.66 0.40 2.60
C ASP A 121 -14.46 -0.52 2.84
N PHE A 122 -14.09 -0.74 4.12
CA PHE A 122 -13.02 -1.66 4.46
C PHE A 122 -13.38 -3.13 4.21
N ASP A 123 -14.62 -3.53 4.48
CA ASP A 123 -15.08 -4.90 4.20
C ASP A 123 -15.03 -5.20 2.69
N GLU A 124 -15.51 -4.28 1.85
CA GLU A 124 -15.43 -4.38 0.39
C GLU A 124 -13.97 -4.35 -0.10
N ALA A 125 -13.15 -3.47 0.47
CA ALA A 125 -11.73 -3.37 0.13
C ALA A 125 -10.96 -4.66 0.44
N TRP A 126 -11.27 -5.37 1.52
CA TRP A 126 -10.66 -6.67 1.82
C TRP A 126 -10.95 -7.73 0.75
N VAL A 127 -12.18 -7.76 0.23
CA VAL A 127 -12.55 -8.68 -0.86
C VAL A 127 -11.71 -8.40 -2.10
N VAL A 128 -11.59 -7.12 -2.48
CA VAL A 128 -10.76 -6.69 -3.62
C VAL A 128 -9.29 -7.02 -3.38
N PHE A 129 -8.78 -6.78 -2.17
CA PHE A 129 -7.39 -7.04 -1.83
C PHE A 129 -7.01 -8.51 -1.90
N PHE A 130 -7.87 -9.43 -1.44
CA PHE A 130 -7.59 -10.86 -1.55
C PHE A 130 -7.42 -11.29 -3.00
N ARG A 131 -8.28 -10.80 -3.90
CA ARG A 131 -8.18 -11.04 -5.35
C ARG A 131 -6.91 -10.42 -5.95
N LEU A 132 -6.58 -9.20 -5.53
CA LEU A 132 -5.39 -8.47 -5.98
C LEU A 132 -4.08 -9.15 -5.54
N VAL A 133 -4.03 -9.69 -4.32
CA VAL A 133 -2.89 -10.45 -3.80
C VAL A 133 -2.67 -11.73 -4.62
N GLN A 134 -3.73 -12.41 -5.07
CA GLN A 134 -3.59 -13.58 -5.95
C GLN A 134 -2.98 -13.24 -7.32
N VAL A 135 -3.23 -12.03 -7.82
CA VAL A 135 -2.66 -11.53 -9.10
C VAL A 135 -1.21 -11.09 -8.92
N LEU A 136 -0.94 -10.20 -7.95
CA LEU A 136 0.40 -9.62 -7.76
C LEU A 136 1.38 -10.59 -7.10
N LYS A 137 0.87 -11.51 -6.26
CA LYS A 137 1.65 -12.46 -5.46
C LYS A 137 2.77 -11.79 -4.64
N PRO A 138 2.46 -10.74 -3.84
CA PRO A 138 3.45 -10.14 -2.97
C PRO A 138 3.87 -11.10 -1.85
N ASP A 139 5.14 -11.05 -1.47
CA ASP A 139 5.63 -11.71 -0.25
C ASP A 139 5.31 -10.85 0.99
N TYR A 140 5.36 -9.53 0.83
CA TYR A 140 5.07 -8.54 1.88
C TYR A 140 4.07 -7.49 1.39
N CYS A 141 3.08 -7.20 2.22
CA CYS A 141 2.17 -6.07 2.07
C CYS A 141 2.38 -5.09 3.23
N LEU A 142 2.81 -3.87 2.94
CA LEU A 142 3.02 -2.81 3.93
C LEU A 142 1.86 -1.80 3.86
N PHE A 143 0.95 -1.91 4.82
CA PHE A 143 -0.17 -1.01 5.00
C PHE A 143 0.25 0.28 5.69
N LEU A 144 0.04 1.39 4.99
CA LEU A 144 0.34 2.76 5.42
C LEU A 144 -0.79 3.32 6.30
N GLY A 145 -1.17 2.55 7.34
CA GLY A 145 -2.29 2.85 8.23
C GLY A 145 -2.77 1.59 8.96
N ASN A 146 -3.48 1.79 10.07
CA ASN A 146 -3.95 0.71 10.95
C ASN A 146 -5.45 0.42 10.85
N SER A 147 -6.23 1.24 10.15
CA SER A 147 -7.70 1.14 10.09
C SER A 147 -8.15 -0.17 9.43
N ALA A 148 -7.52 -0.55 8.31
CA ALA A 148 -7.83 -1.78 7.58
C ALA A 148 -7.71 -3.05 8.47
N ALA A 149 -6.77 -3.03 9.42
CA ALA A 149 -6.48 -4.15 10.31
C ALA A 149 -7.69 -4.57 11.16
N GLU A 150 -8.55 -3.63 11.52
CA GLU A 150 -9.71 -3.88 12.40
C GLU A 150 -10.75 -4.80 11.77
N ARG A 151 -10.74 -4.90 10.44
CA ARG A 151 -11.69 -5.71 9.67
C ARG A 151 -11.12 -7.06 9.24
N LEU A 152 -9.82 -7.29 9.43
CA LEU A 152 -9.14 -8.47 8.91
C LEU A 152 -9.77 -9.78 9.42
N ASP A 153 -10.07 -9.87 10.71
CA ASP A 153 -10.63 -11.08 11.33
C ASP A 153 -11.98 -11.46 10.73
N LYS A 154 -12.89 -10.48 10.65
CA LYS A 154 -14.19 -10.65 10.02
C LYS A 154 -14.05 -11.09 8.57
N MET A 155 -13.18 -10.43 7.81
CA MET A 155 -13.10 -10.62 6.37
C MET A 155 -12.37 -11.90 5.97
N THR A 156 -11.35 -12.31 6.72
CA THR A 156 -10.71 -13.61 6.53
C THR A 156 -11.67 -14.77 6.78
N GLN A 157 -12.49 -14.69 7.84
CA GLN A 157 -13.56 -15.67 8.09
C GLN A 157 -14.60 -15.67 6.96
N LYS A 158 -15.11 -14.49 6.59
CA LYS A 158 -16.14 -14.36 5.54
C LYS A 158 -15.66 -14.88 4.18
N CYS A 159 -14.40 -14.66 3.83
CA CYS A 159 -13.83 -15.04 2.53
C CYS A 159 -13.09 -16.39 2.55
N ASN A 160 -13.15 -17.14 3.66
CA ASN A 160 -12.43 -18.40 3.84
C ASN A 160 -10.92 -18.29 3.52
N VAL A 161 -10.30 -17.21 3.99
CA VAL A 161 -8.86 -16.97 3.88
C VAL A 161 -8.20 -17.40 5.18
N GLU A 162 -7.25 -18.33 5.08
CA GLU A 162 -6.44 -18.75 6.23
C GLU A 162 -5.55 -17.58 6.67
N ARG A 163 -5.43 -17.39 7.99
CA ARG A 163 -4.48 -16.43 8.57
C ARG A 163 -3.72 -17.04 9.73
N LYS A 164 -2.46 -16.64 9.89
CA LYS A 164 -1.63 -16.90 11.08
C LYS A 164 -1.25 -15.57 11.71
N LEU A 165 -1.09 -15.60 13.04
CA LEU A 165 -0.73 -14.44 13.87
C LEU A 165 -1.78 -13.32 13.80
N ALA A 166 -2.73 -13.34 14.73
CA ALA A 166 -3.70 -12.26 14.92
C ALA A 166 -3.04 -11.14 15.74
N TRP A 167 -2.35 -10.21 15.06
CA TRP A 167 -1.76 -9.00 15.63
C TRP A 167 -0.82 -9.20 16.83
N ASP A 168 0.48 -9.30 16.56
CA ASP A 168 1.50 -9.12 17.60
C ASP A 168 1.61 -7.62 17.92
N GLU A 169 0.83 -7.15 18.90
CA GLU A 169 0.80 -5.76 19.35
C GLU A 169 2.01 -5.47 20.25
N VAL A 170 3.20 -5.38 19.63
CA VAL A 170 4.46 -5.46 20.38
C VAL A 170 4.73 -4.25 21.28
N ASN A 171 4.20 -3.07 20.95
CA ASN A 171 4.20 -1.81 21.74
C ASN A 171 3.68 -0.64 20.87
N LEU A 172 3.34 0.49 21.49
CA LEU A 172 3.12 1.74 20.75
C LEU A 172 4.44 2.29 20.21
N ILE A 173 4.43 2.67 18.94
CA ILE A 173 5.55 3.29 18.24
C ILE A 173 5.03 4.61 17.72
N ASN A 174 5.56 5.71 18.24
CA ASN A 174 5.10 7.04 17.88
C ASN A 174 3.55 7.17 18.00
N GLY A 175 3.01 6.66 19.11
CA GLY A 175 1.58 6.72 19.43
C GLY A 175 0.68 5.78 18.62
N ALA A 176 1.21 4.84 17.83
CA ALA A 176 0.39 3.86 17.11
C ALA A 176 0.96 2.44 17.24
N LYS A 177 0.07 1.44 17.21
CA LYS A 177 0.47 0.03 17.28
C LYS A 177 1.14 -0.38 15.98
N PHE A 178 2.24 -1.14 16.06
CA PHE A 178 2.66 -1.99 14.95
C PHE A 178 1.81 -3.25 14.96
N LYS A 179 1.37 -3.64 13.78
CA LYS A 179 0.35 -4.66 13.60
C LYS A 179 0.85 -5.60 12.50
N LYS A 180 0.96 -6.90 12.78
CA LYS A 180 1.38 -7.91 11.78
C LYS A 180 0.41 -9.09 11.69
N ALA A 181 0.30 -9.64 10.49
CA ALA A 181 -0.43 -10.88 10.22
C ALA A 181 0.23 -11.63 9.04
N GLU A 182 -0.12 -12.90 8.86
CA GLU A 182 0.24 -13.68 7.68
C GLU A 182 -1.04 -14.27 7.08
N LEU A 183 -1.24 -14.09 5.78
CA LEU A 183 -2.36 -14.66 5.05
C LEU A 183 -1.90 -15.81 4.18
N LYS A 184 -2.75 -16.83 4.07
CA LYS A 184 -2.61 -17.94 3.14
C LYS A 184 -3.84 -18.01 2.23
N LEU A 185 -3.61 -17.74 0.94
CA LEU A 185 -4.63 -17.76 -0.12
C LEU A 185 -4.29 -18.92 -1.07
N GLY A 186 -4.82 -20.11 -0.77
CA GLY A 186 -4.40 -21.34 -1.44
C GLY A 186 -2.93 -21.66 -1.16
N ASN A 187 -2.11 -21.72 -2.20
CA ASN A 187 -0.65 -21.95 -2.08
C ASN A 187 0.16 -20.66 -1.88
N LEU A 188 -0.47 -19.49 -1.99
CA LEU A 188 0.20 -18.21 -1.80
C LEU A 188 0.22 -17.85 -0.30
N GLN A 189 1.38 -17.43 0.19
CA GLN A 189 1.52 -16.84 1.52
C GLN A 189 2.00 -15.39 1.38
N THR A 190 1.39 -14.47 2.11
CA THR A 190 1.84 -13.06 2.17
C THR A 190 1.85 -12.59 3.62
N LYS A 191 2.88 -11.84 4.00
CA LYS A 191 2.97 -11.17 5.29
C LYS A 191 2.36 -9.78 5.20
N LEU A 192 1.59 -9.37 6.20
CA LEU A 192 1.01 -8.04 6.31
C LEU A 192 1.68 -7.31 7.46
N PHE A 193 2.14 -6.09 7.21
CA PHE A 193 2.60 -5.16 8.23
C PHE A 193 1.80 -3.87 8.13
N CYS A 194 1.15 -3.46 9.22
CA CYS A 194 0.46 -2.18 9.34
C CYS A 194 1.29 -1.25 10.24
N ILE A 195 1.55 -0.06 9.73
CA ILE A 195 2.27 1.01 10.42
C ILE A 195 1.33 2.19 10.69
N LYS A 196 1.80 3.18 11.45
CA LYS A 196 1.08 4.46 11.58
C LYS A 196 0.86 5.08 10.20
N HIS A 197 -0.30 5.70 10.02
CA HIS A 197 -0.59 6.45 8.80
C HIS A 197 0.47 7.56 8.60
N PRO A 198 1.19 7.60 7.46
CA PRO A 198 2.32 8.53 7.28
C PRO A 198 1.95 9.99 7.00
N SER A 199 0.70 10.41 7.18
CA SER A 199 0.28 11.79 6.89
C SER A 199 0.59 12.80 7.99
N SER A 200 0.58 12.38 9.26
CA SER A 200 0.63 13.30 10.40
C SER A 200 1.28 12.66 11.62
N HIS A 201 2.08 13.43 12.35
CA HIS A 201 2.84 12.99 13.53
C HIS A 201 3.56 11.66 13.29
N PHE A 202 4.20 11.52 12.13
CA PHE A 202 4.90 10.30 11.71
C PHE A 202 6.41 10.48 11.87
N SER A 203 7.10 9.44 12.35
CA SER A 203 8.55 9.43 12.55
C SER A 203 9.14 8.35 11.64
N PRO A 204 9.71 8.73 10.48
CA PRO A 204 10.33 7.80 9.56
C PRO A 204 11.39 6.91 10.22
N GLU A 205 12.16 7.46 11.15
CA GLU A 205 13.23 6.77 11.88
C GLU A 205 12.70 5.61 12.72
N LEU A 206 11.74 5.87 13.61
CA LEU A 206 11.20 4.88 14.53
C LEU A 206 10.50 3.73 13.79
N TRP A 207 9.76 4.06 12.71
CA TRP A 207 9.09 3.04 11.90
C TRP A 207 10.07 2.21 11.07
N ARG A 208 11.13 2.84 10.53
CA ARG A 208 12.22 2.11 9.87
C ARG A 208 12.91 1.15 10.83
N GLU A 209 13.26 1.58 12.04
CA GLU A 209 13.90 0.73 13.05
C GLU A 209 13.03 -0.46 13.44
N LYS A 210 11.72 -0.24 13.62
CA LYS A 210 10.79 -1.33 13.89
C LYS A 210 10.72 -2.33 12.74
N LEU A 211 10.54 -1.86 11.50
CA LEU A 211 10.50 -2.73 10.34
C LEU A 211 11.82 -3.51 10.16
N GLN A 212 12.96 -2.88 10.47
CA GLN A 212 14.28 -3.51 10.41
C GLN A 212 14.42 -4.63 11.44
N LYS A 213 13.91 -4.42 12.65
CA LYS A 213 13.89 -5.43 13.71
C LYS A 213 12.93 -6.58 13.37
N GLU A 214 11.78 -6.27 12.78
CA GLU A 214 10.74 -7.25 12.47
C GLU A 214 11.08 -8.12 11.26
N SER A 215 11.57 -7.50 10.19
CA SER A 215 11.95 -8.19 8.95
C SER A 215 13.19 -7.54 8.35
N PRO A 216 14.39 -7.99 8.79
CA PRO A 216 15.65 -7.54 8.21
C PRO A 216 15.73 -7.79 6.69
N GLU A 217 15.13 -8.88 6.21
CA GLU A 217 15.04 -9.23 4.79
C GLU A 217 14.27 -8.16 3.99
N LEU A 218 13.05 -7.83 4.45
CA LEU A 218 12.22 -6.79 3.81
C LEU A 218 12.97 -5.46 3.76
N MET A 219 13.57 -5.05 4.88
CA MET A 219 14.25 -3.76 4.93
C MET A 219 15.54 -3.74 4.12
N LYS A 220 16.29 -4.84 4.05
CA LYS A 220 17.45 -4.95 3.15
C LYS A 220 17.02 -4.70 1.70
N PHE A 221 15.90 -5.29 1.26
CA PHE A 221 15.37 -5.06 -0.08
C PHE A 221 14.92 -3.62 -0.31
N LEU A 222 14.20 -3.02 0.64
CA LEU A 222 13.64 -1.68 0.51
C LEU A 222 14.70 -0.57 0.57
N LEU A 223 15.79 -0.77 1.30
CA LEU A 223 16.86 0.21 1.45
C LEU A 223 17.89 0.19 0.31
N GLY A 224 17.95 -0.90 -0.47
CA GLY A 224 18.87 -1.07 -1.61
C GLY A 224 20.13 -1.84 -1.23
#